data_AF-A0A7Y9WMA7-F1
#
_entry.id   AF-A0A7Y9WMA7-F1
#
_cell.length_a   1.000
_cell.length_b   1.000
_cell.length_c   1.000
_cell.angle_alpha   90.00
_cell.angle_beta   90.00
_cell.angle_gamma   90.00
#
_symmetry.space_group_name_H-M   'P 1'
#
loop_
_entity.id
_entity.type
_entity.pdbx_description
1 polymer ?
#
loop_
_entity_poly.entity_id
_entity_poly.type
_entity_poly.pdbx_seq_one_letter_code
_entity_poly.pdbx_strand_id
1 'polypeptide(L)'
;MDEGKNNRQSEPAPQMELDLRVGRAGWEKVKSQALAAKEEQAKVRQQEALAFLRQTDAPAKRAYLTVVDAAEQLGREPDDLLEKGVTGKLKLYVPVLHEGLYVWPVTERGVPHASLLGRVDGVAPIFQDRLQYGEYEILHPADVKKVKVEQSARPEGYICPDRVKRHLAELKIRWPEGQVARLAERIESLATRIAWVPAFPLTTDGGIARAEMLRVNSDDMPSLRVQFEQSVNASEMTGEKGLGMQVSVGPDDPSKLIKYGERRRKQIEAIQAGAKALGIDPRKISVGQPEGHKNKIRLWCKANHLDRFGAGDDPFDEAWISASRDGLITVVNKGNFKR
;
A
#
# COMPACT_ATOMS: atom_id res chain seq x y z
N MET A 1 92.58 35.38 -5.11
CA MET A 1 92.16 35.39 -6.52
C MET A 1 91.41 34.09 -6.73
N ASP A 2 90.14 34.00 -7.09
CA ASP A 2 89.07 34.94 -7.44
C ASP A 2 87.77 34.17 -7.17
N GLU A 3 86.84 34.74 -6.42
CA GLU A 3 85.60 35.33 -6.94
C GLU A 3 84.68 34.38 -7.74
N GLY A 4 83.52 34.10 -7.13
CA GLY A 4 82.23 34.34 -7.77
C GLY A 4 81.62 33.20 -8.58
N LYS A 5 80.46 32.71 -8.12
CA LYS A 5 79.14 33.26 -8.53
C LYS A 5 78.00 32.38 -8.03
N ASN A 6 76.98 33.08 -7.51
CA ASN A 6 75.63 32.59 -7.30
C ASN A 6 75.09 31.86 -8.54
N ASN A 7 74.33 30.78 -8.33
CA ASN A 7 73.23 30.49 -9.24
C ASN A 7 72.00 29.95 -8.48
N ARG A 8 70.94 30.77 -8.48
CA ARG A 8 69.57 30.38 -8.12
C ARG A 8 68.97 29.63 -9.29
N GLN A 9 68.55 28.38 -9.10
CA GLN A 9 67.60 27.66 -9.97
C GLN A 9 66.80 26.74 -9.03
N SER A 10 65.60 27.13 -8.63
CA SER A 10 64.31 26.96 -9.33
C SER A 10 63.51 25.86 -8.61
N GLU A 11 62.51 26.28 -7.83
CA GLU A 11 61.46 25.41 -7.30
C GLU A 11 60.77 24.66 -8.46
N PRO A 12 60.67 23.32 -8.44
CA PRO A 12 59.76 22.62 -9.33
C PRO A 12 58.43 22.43 -8.60
N ALA A 13 57.50 23.37 -8.81
CA ALA A 13 56.09 23.01 -8.87
C ALA A 13 55.51 23.76 -10.07
N PRO A 14 55.08 23.03 -11.13
CA PRO A 14 53.70 22.56 -11.12
C PRO A 14 53.49 21.26 -11.93
N GLN A 15 54.25 20.18 -11.67
CA GLN A 15 53.95 18.89 -12.31
C GLN A 15 52.90 18.06 -11.56
N MET A 16 52.83 18.14 -10.21
CA MET A 16 51.81 17.39 -9.44
C MET A 16 50.36 17.89 -9.65
N GLU A 17 50.14 19.17 -9.96
CA GLU A 17 48.78 19.68 -10.23
C GLU A 17 48.22 19.23 -11.59
N LEU A 18 49.09 18.99 -12.58
CA LEU A 18 48.69 18.49 -13.90
C LEU A 18 48.29 17.01 -13.82
N ASP A 19 49.04 16.18 -13.10
CA ASP A 19 48.74 14.76 -12.94
C ASP A 19 47.43 14.51 -12.15
N LEU A 20 47.11 15.34 -11.15
CA LEU A 20 45.84 15.27 -10.42
C LEU A 20 44.63 15.70 -11.28
N ARG A 21 44.81 16.67 -12.19
CA ARG A 21 43.75 17.11 -13.13
C ARG A 21 43.48 16.08 -14.22
N VAL A 22 44.52 15.43 -14.74
CA VAL A 22 44.39 14.34 -15.72
C VAL A 22 43.71 13.12 -15.09
N GLY A 23 44.02 12.81 -13.83
CA GLY A 23 43.29 11.79 -13.05
C GLY A 23 41.81 12.12 -12.90
N ARG A 24 41.46 13.34 -12.46
CA ARG A 24 40.05 13.73 -12.22
C ARG A 24 39.22 13.76 -13.50
N ALA A 25 39.76 14.30 -14.60
CA ALA A 25 39.09 14.32 -15.90
C ALA A 25 38.90 12.91 -16.49
N GLY A 26 39.87 12.02 -16.29
CA GLY A 26 39.74 10.60 -16.63
C GLY A 26 38.64 9.90 -15.83
N TRP A 27 38.57 10.14 -14.52
CA TRP A 27 37.52 9.60 -13.65
C TRP A 27 36.12 10.12 -14.00
N GLU A 28 35.97 11.40 -14.32
CA GLU A 28 34.69 11.97 -14.76
C GLU A 28 34.25 11.41 -16.12
N LYS A 29 35.17 11.21 -17.05
CA LYS A 29 34.89 10.58 -18.35
C LYS A 29 34.41 9.13 -18.18
N VAL A 30 35.07 8.35 -17.32
CA VAL A 30 34.65 6.98 -16.98
C VAL A 30 33.27 6.96 -16.32
N LYS A 31 33.01 7.89 -15.40
CA LYS A 31 31.70 8.01 -14.73
C LYS A 31 30.58 8.34 -15.71
N SER A 32 30.81 9.28 -16.63
CA SER A 32 29.84 9.65 -17.67
C SER A 32 29.59 8.53 -18.66
N GLN A 33 30.64 7.79 -19.06
CA GLN A 33 30.49 6.59 -19.90
C GLN A 33 29.72 5.48 -19.19
N ALA A 34 29.98 5.25 -17.90
CA ALA A 34 29.24 4.28 -17.10
C ALA A 34 27.76 4.68 -16.91
N LEU A 35 27.47 5.97 -16.77
CA LEU A 35 26.09 6.48 -16.69
C LEU A 35 25.36 6.27 -18.03
N ALA A 36 25.98 6.65 -19.15
CA ALA A 36 25.41 6.46 -20.48
C ALA A 36 25.17 4.98 -20.81
N ALA A 37 26.10 4.10 -20.43
CA ALA A 37 25.94 2.65 -20.59
C ALA A 37 24.76 2.11 -19.75
N LYS A 38 24.55 2.63 -18.54
CA LYS A 38 23.39 2.28 -17.70
C LYS A 38 22.07 2.73 -18.31
N GLU A 39 22.01 3.94 -18.85
CA GLU A 39 20.82 4.47 -19.52
C GLU A 39 20.47 3.65 -20.76
N GLU A 40 21.47 3.29 -21.58
CA GLU A 40 21.24 2.50 -22.77
C GLU A 40 20.78 1.08 -22.43
N GLN A 41 21.37 0.46 -21.40
CA GLN A 41 20.92 -0.84 -20.91
C GLN A 41 19.49 -0.80 -20.34
N ALA A 42 19.08 0.31 -19.71
CA ALA A 42 17.72 0.49 -19.24
C ALA A 42 16.71 0.57 -20.41
N LYS A 43 17.07 1.25 -21.51
CA LYS A 43 16.23 1.30 -22.73
C LYS A 43 16.06 -0.06 -23.38
N VAL A 44 17.14 -0.83 -23.52
CA VAL A 44 17.07 -2.19 -24.09
C VAL A 44 16.13 -3.07 -23.26
N ARG A 45 16.25 -3.04 -21.92
CA ARG A 45 15.35 -3.79 -21.03
C ARG A 45 13.90 -3.35 -21.15
N GLN A 46 13.66 -2.05 -21.30
CA GLN A 46 12.31 -1.54 -21.54
C GLN A 46 11.75 -2.08 -22.87
N GLN A 47 12.56 -2.14 -23.92
CA GLN A 47 12.14 -2.69 -25.21
C GLN A 47 11.86 -4.19 -25.13
N GLU A 48 12.68 -4.96 -24.42
CA GLU A 48 12.45 -6.39 -24.16
C GLU A 48 11.16 -6.62 -23.37
N ALA A 49 10.92 -5.81 -22.34
CA ALA A 49 9.67 -5.83 -21.57
C ALA A 49 8.45 -5.57 -22.46
N LEU A 50 8.53 -4.55 -23.31
CA LEU A 50 7.47 -4.22 -24.28
C LEU A 50 7.27 -5.33 -25.32
N ALA A 51 8.33 -6.00 -25.75
CA ALA A 51 8.23 -7.14 -26.66
C ALA A 51 7.55 -8.34 -26.00
N PHE A 52 7.85 -8.62 -24.73
CA PHE A 52 7.21 -9.67 -23.95
C PHE A 52 5.71 -9.40 -23.75
N LEU A 53 5.33 -8.13 -23.51
CA LEU A 53 3.92 -7.74 -23.40
C LEU A 53 3.12 -7.91 -24.70
N ARG A 54 3.76 -8.01 -25.86
CA ARG A 54 3.06 -8.20 -27.16
C ARG A 54 2.67 -9.65 -27.43
N GLN A 55 3.12 -10.61 -26.63
CA GLN A 55 2.77 -12.03 -26.79
C GLN A 55 1.35 -12.31 -26.29
N THR A 56 0.59 -13.13 -27.02
CA THR A 56 -0.81 -13.45 -26.72
C THR A 56 -0.91 -14.75 -25.94
N ASP A 57 -1.29 -14.66 -24.66
CA ASP A 57 -1.67 -15.81 -23.83
C ASP A 57 -3.12 -15.64 -23.35
N ALA A 58 -3.90 -16.72 -23.34
CA ALA A 58 -5.27 -16.68 -22.84
C ALA A 58 -5.29 -16.95 -21.32
N PRO A 59 -5.88 -16.07 -20.49
CA PRO A 59 -5.95 -16.29 -19.05
C PRO A 59 -6.91 -17.43 -18.70
N ALA A 60 -6.61 -18.11 -17.59
CA ALA A 60 -7.52 -19.10 -17.00
C ALA A 60 -8.80 -18.39 -16.52
N LYS A 61 -9.96 -18.84 -17.00
CA LYS A 61 -11.27 -18.30 -16.60
C LYS A 61 -11.52 -18.61 -15.13
N ARG A 62 -11.64 -17.56 -14.30
CA ARG A 62 -12.18 -17.65 -12.94
C ARG A 62 -13.51 -16.93 -12.87
N ALA A 63 -14.39 -17.40 -11.99
CA ALA A 63 -15.64 -16.72 -11.68
C ALA A 63 -15.43 -15.80 -10.47
N TYR A 64 -15.81 -14.53 -10.64
CA TYR A 64 -15.62 -13.49 -9.64
C TYR A 64 -16.97 -12.86 -9.31
N LEU A 65 -17.22 -12.63 -8.01
CA LEU A 65 -18.38 -11.89 -7.50
C LEU A 65 -17.95 -10.51 -7.03
N THR A 66 -18.81 -9.51 -7.13
CA THR A 66 -18.55 -8.23 -6.48
C THR A 66 -18.56 -8.41 -4.96
N VAL A 67 -17.88 -7.52 -4.23
CA VAL A 67 -17.92 -7.57 -2.75
C VAL A 67 -19.36 -7.43 -2.24
N VAL A 68 -20.20 -6.65 -2.93
CA VAL A 68 -21.63 -6.48 -2.59
C VAL A 68 -22.38 -7.79 -2.78
N ASP A 69 -22.27 -8.43 -3.95
CA ASP A 69 -22.97 -9.69 -4.23
C ASP A 69 -22.49 -10.82 -3.30
N ALA A 70 -21.19 -10.85 -3.00
CA ALA A 70 -20.62 -11.82 -2.07
C ALA A 70 -21.14 -11.59 -0.64
N ALA A 71 -21.26 -10.33 -0.21
CA ALA A 71 -21.81 -9.98 1.10
C ALA A 71 -23.29 -10.40 1.21
N GLU A 72 -24.08 -10.12 0.17
CA GLU A 72 -25.48 -10.52 0.08
C GLU A 72 -25.65 -12.05 0.18
N GLN A 73 -24.84 -12.82 -0.56
CA GLN A 73 -24.86 -14.29 -0.49
C GLN A 73 -24.44 -14.88 0.86
N LEU A 74 -23.72 -14.10 1.67
CA LEU A 74 -23.28 -14.47 3.02
C LEU A 74 -24.21 -13.91 4.11
N GLY A 75 -25.20 -13.08 3.76
CA GLY A 75 -26.04 -12.37 4.73
C GLY A 75 -25.23 -11.41 5.61
N ARG A 76 -24.24 -10.74 5.03
CA ARG A 76 -23.30 -9.83 5.72
C ARG A 76 -23.27 -8.47 5.06
N GLU A 77 -22.69 -7.51 5.78
CA GLU A 77 -22.41 -6.19 5.21
C GLU A 77 -21.12 -6.24 4.37
N PRO A 78 -21.03 -5.47 3.26
CA PRO A 78 -19.80 -5.36 2.48
C PRO A 78 -18.58 -4.96 3.32
N ASP A 79 -18.78 -4.16 4.37
CA ASP A 79 -17.71 -3.71 5.26
C ASP A 79 -17.03 -4.87 6.02
N ASP A 80 -17.78 -5.93 6.34
CA ASP A 80 -17.25 -7.12 7.02
C ASP A 80 -16.24 -7.85 6.12
N LEU A 81 -16.53 -7.95 4.82
CA LEU A 81 -15.66 -8.56 3.83
C LEU A 81 -14.41 -7.68 3.62
N LEU A 82 -14.59 -6.36 3.54
CA LEU A 82 -13.47 -5.42 3.45
C LEU A 82 -12.55 -5.51 4.68
N GLU A 83 -13.11 -5.67 5.89
CA GLU A 83 -12.32 -5.84 7.11
C GLU A 83 -11.51 -7.15 7.11
N LYS A 84 -12.10 -8.25 6.65
CA LYS A 84 -11.34 -9.48 6.39
C LYS A 84 -10.25 -9.29 5.32
N GLY A 85 -10.50 -8.45 4.33
CA GLY A 85 -9.50 -8.04 3.33
C GLY A 85 -8.33 -7.26 3.93
N VAL A 86 -8.63 -6.25 4.76
CA VAL A 86 -7.61 -5.43 5.46
C VAL A 86 -6.75 -6.27 6.40
N THR A 87 -7.35 -7.26 7.07
CA THR A 87 -6.61 -8.18 7.95
C THR A 87 -5.86 -9.28 7.20
N GLY A 88 -6.00 -9.36 5.87
CA GLY A 88 -5.38 -10.39 5.03
C GLY A 88 -6.02 -11.78 5.17
N LYS A 89 -7.15 -11.88 5.89
CA LYS A 89 -7.90 -13.14 6.08
C LYS A 89 -8.76 -13.51 4.86
N LEU A 90 -9.10 -12.51 4.04
CA LEU A 90 -9.78 -12.68 2.76
C LEU A 90 -8.93 -12.08 1.65
N LYS A 91 -8.72 -12.83 0.57
CA LYS A 91 -8.11 -12.31 -0.65
C LYS A 91 -9.16 -11.52 -1.43
N LEU A 92 -8.89 -10.25 -1.65
CA LEU A 92 -9.72 -9.40 -2.50
C LEU A 92 -8.99 -9.19 -3.83
N TYR A 93 -9.70 -9.49 -4.90
CA TYR A 93 -9.19 -9.35 -6.26
C TYR A 93 -9.63 -8.01 -6.84
N VAL A 94 -8.81 -7.46 -7.71
CA VAL A 94 -9.11 -6.22 -8.43
C VAL A 94 -8.65 -6.42 -9.87
N PRO A 95 -9.31 -5.81 -10.87
CA PRO A 95 -8.80 -5.85 -12.23
C PRO A 95 -7.43 -5.17 -12.28
N VAL A 96 -6.52 -5.76 -13.04
CA VAL A 96 -5.24 -5.18 -13.44
C VAL A 96 -5.58 -3.97 -14.31
N LEU A 97 -5.25 -2.79 -13.79
CA LEU A 97 -5.62 -1.52 -14.42
C LEU A 97 -4.58 -1.04 -15.42
N HIS A 98 -3.38 -1.64 -15.37
CA HIS A 98 -2.27 -1.35 -16.26
C HIS A 98 -1.51 -2.62 -16.57
N GLU A 99 -1.26 -2.86 -17.84
CA GLU A 99 -0.38 -3.94 -18.24
C GLU A 99 1.01 -3.74 -17.64
N GLY A 100 1.62 -4.84 -17.20
CA GLY A 100 2.91 -4.78 -16.55
C GLY A 100 3.59 -6.13 -16.53
N LEU A 101 4.85 -6.12 -16.12
CA LEU A 101 5.58 -7.34 -15.88
C LEU A 101 5.40 -7.73 -14.41
N TYR A 102 4.87 -8.92 -14.20
CA TYR A 102 4.98 -9.60 -12.92
C TYR A 102 6.36 -10.21 -12.83
N VAL A 103 7.20 -9.65 -11.95
CA VAL A 103 8.58 -10.09 -11.78
C VAL A 103 8.72 -10.58 -10.37
N TRP A 104 9.24 -11.79 -10.21
CA TRP A 104 9.49 -12.36 -8.90
C TRP A 104 10.29 -11.37 -8.02
N PRO A 105 9.91 -11.10 -6.75
CA PRO A 105 10.42 -9.94 -6.02
C PRO A 105 11.82 -10.12 -5.46
N VAL A 106 12.42 -11.31 -5.63
CA VAL A 106 13.78 -11.63 -5.24
C VAL A 106 14.55 -12.34 -6.34
N THR A 107 15.87 -12.24 -6.33
CA THR A 107 16.76 -13.01 -7.22
C THR A 107 16.79 -14.50 -6.85
N GLU A 108 17.46 -15.34 -7.67
CA GLU A 108 17.76 -16.74 -7.32
C GLU A 108 18.45 -16.90 -5.96
N ARG A 109 19.24 -15.89 -5.55
CA ARG A 109 19.91 -15.86 -4.24
C ARG A 109 19.00 -15.37 -3.10
N GLY A 110 17.80 -14.91 -3.44
CA GLY A 110 16.78 -14.38 -2.53
C GLY A 110 17.04 -12.95 -2.07
N VAL A 111 17.79 -12.18 -2.86
CA VAL A 111 17.99 -10.74 -2.62
C VAL A 111 16.80 -9.98 -3.21
N PRO A 112 16.10 -9.12 -2.45
CA PRO A 112 15.01 -8.31 -2.99
C PRO A 112 15.47 -7.44 -4.15
N HIS A 113 14.72 -7.41 -5.25
CA HIS A 113 15.06 -6.55 -6.39
C HIS A 113 15.06 -5.06 -6.01
N ALA A 114 14.23 -4.63 -5.06
CA ALA A 114 14.23 -3.26 -4.52
C ALA A 114 15.56 -2.88 -3.84
N SER A 115 16.25 -3.84 -3.22
CA SER A 115 17.58 -3.64 -2.60
C SER A 115 18.72 -3.59 -3.62
N LEU A 116 18.44 -3.88 -4.90
CA LEU A 116 19.42 -3.90 -5.98
C LEU A 116 19.38 -2.64 -6.85
N LEU A 117 18.49 -1.67 -6.56
CA LEU A 117 18.48 -0.36 -7.21
C LEU A 117 19.85 0.33 -7.08
N GLY A 118 20.62 0.33 -8.16
CA GLY A 118 21.97 0.90 -8.25
C GLY A 118 23.13 -0.10 -8.29
N ARG A 119 22.88 -1.40 -8.06
CA ARG A 119 23.85 -2.50 -8.16
C ARG A 119 23.23 -3.68 -8.92
N VAL A 120 23.11 -3.55 -10.23
CA VAL A 120 22.56 -4.60 -11.11
C VAL A 120 23.54 -4.90 -12.23
N ASP A 121 24.66 -5.51 -11.88
CA ASP A 121 25.35 -6.36 -12.85
C ASP A 121 24.77 -7.78 -12.70
N GLY A 122 23.92 -8.17 -13.65
CA GLY A 122 23.78 -9.58 -14.04
C GLY A 122 22.84 -10.50 -13.28
N VAL A 123 21.78 -10.02 -12.58
CA VAL A 123 20.85 -10.95 -11.91
C VAL A 123 19.44 -10.87 -12.50
N ALA A 124 19.14 -11.81 -13.40
CA ALA A 124 17.82 -12.02 -13.96
C ALA A 124 16.82 -12.44 -12.86
N PRO A 125 15.54 -12.05 -12.96
CA PRO A 125 14.52 -12.58 -12.07
C PRO A 125 14.34 -14.08 -12.29
N ILE A 126 13.96 -14.81 -11.24
CA ILE A 126 13.75 -16.27 -11.30
C ILE A 126 12.71 -16.61 -12.39
N PHE A 127 11.67 -15.80 -12.48
CA PHE A 127 10.72 -15.83 -13.57
C PHE A 127 10.11 -14.44 -13.78
N GLN A 128 9.58 -14.25 -14.97
CA GLN A 128 8.81 -13.07 -15.37
C GLN A 128 7.55 -13.56 -16.08
N ASP A 129 6.44 -12.87 -15.84
CA ASP A 129 5.14 -13.17 -16.42
C ASP A 129 4.41 -11.86 -16.78
N ARG A 130 3.47 -11.94 -17.71
CA ARG A 130 2.68 -10.78 -18.14
C ARG A 130 1.45 -10.64 -17.26
N LEU A 131 1.20 -9.42 -16.80
CA LEU A 131 -0.09 -9.00 -16.26
C LEU A 131 -0.84 -8.25 -17.35
N GLN A 132 -1.97 -8.82 -17.77
CA GLN A 132 -2.83 -8.26 -18.81
C GLN A 132 -3.90 -7.38 -18.19
N TYR A 133 -4.27 -6.32 -18.90
CA TYR A 133 -5.35 -5.44 -18.48
C TYR A 133 -6.66 -6.22 -18.33
N GLY A 134 -7.36 -6.02 -17.22
CA GLY A 134 -8.63 -6.69 -16.92
C GLY A 134 -8.51 -8.09 -16.33
N GLU A 135 -7.30 -8.67 -16.24
CA GLU A 135 -7.09 -9.84 -15.38
C GLU A 135 -7.33 -9.47 -13.92
N TYR A 136 -7.79 -10.40 -13.11
CA TYR A 136 -8.05 -10.14 -11.70
C TYR A 136 -6.94 -10.75 -10.84
N GLU A 137 -6.29 -9.90 -10.06
CA GLU A 137 -5.19 -10.29 -9.19
C GLU A 137 -5.41 -9.74 -7.78
N ILE A 138 -4.70 -10.30 -6.79
CA ILE A 138 -4.95 -9.97 -5.39
C ILE A 138 -4.38 -8.59 -5.08
N LEU A 139 -5.23 -7.73 -4.52
CA LEU A 139 -4.83 -6.40 -4.05
C LEU A 139 -4.17 -6.51 -2.67
N HIS A 140 -3.12 -5.72 -2.44
CA HIS A 140 -2.43 -5.72 -1.17
C HIS A 140 -3.32 -5.19 -0.03
N PRO A 141 -3.27 -5.76 1.19
CA PRO A 141 -4.14 -5.32 2.31
C PRO A 141 -4.03 -3.82 2.64
N ALA A 142 -2.85 -3.22 2.44
CA ALA A 142 -2.66 -1.78 2.64
C ALA A 142 -3.48 -0.94 1.65
N ASP A 143 -3.63 -1.40 0.41
CA ASP A 143 -4.45 -0.71 -0.61
C ASP A 143 -5.93 -1.00 -0.40
N VAL A 144 -6.29 -2.21 0.03
CA VAL A 144 -7.66 -2.52 0.51
C VAL A 144 -8.06 -1.56 1.64
N LYS A 145 -7.15 -1.26 2.58
CA LYS A 145 -7.40 -0.33 3.68
C LYS A 145 -7.70 1.09 3.17
N LYS A 146 -6.98 1.56 2.16
CA LYS A 146 -7.25 2.86 1.50
C LYS A 146 -8.66 2.83 0.85
N VAL A 147 -8.95 1.78 0.09
CA VAL A 147 -10.27 1.60 -0.55
C VAL A 147 -11.42 1.54 0.47
N LYS A 148 -11.22 0.89 1.62
CA LYS A 148 -12.22 0.79 2.70
C LYS A 148 -12.62 2.17 3.23
N VAL A 149 -11.69 3.11 3.35
CA VAL A 149 -11.97 4.48 3.83
C VAL A 149 -12.42 5.43 2.70
N GLU A 150 -13.01 4.87 1.64
CA GLU A 150 -13.44 5.57 0.42
C GLU A 150 -12.32 6.33 -0.31
N GLN A 151 -11.06 6.02 0.00
CA GLN A 151 -9.94 6.56 -0.75
C GLN A 151 -9.67 5.69 -1.97
N SER A 152 -9.59 6.36 -3.11
CA SER A 152 -9.01 5.82 -4.33
C SER A 152 -7.58 5.32 -4.05
N ALA A 153 -7.32 4.03 -4.29
CA ALA A 153 -5.99 3.46 -4.12
C ALA A 153 -5.32 3.29 -5.48
N ARG A 154 -4.12 3.84 -5.66
CA ARG A 154 -3.27 3.45 -6.78
C ARG A 154 -2.51 2.19 -6.35
N PRO A 155 -2.78 1.01 -6.93
CA PRO A 155 -2.06 -0.20 -6.56
C PRO A 155 -0.57 -0.01 -6.85
N GLU A 156 0.27 -0.19 -5.83
CA GLU A 156 1.73 -0.24 -6.00
C GLU A 156 2.17 -1.57 -6.59
N GLY A 157 1.23 -2.50 -6.75
CA GLY A 157 1.38 -3.75 -7.46
C GLY A 157 0.34 -4.78 -7.03
N TYR A 158 0.51 -6.00 -7.52
CA TYR A 158 -0.40 -7.11 -7.30
C TYR A 158 0.33 -8.30 -6.66
N ILE A 159 -0.42 -9.08 -5.89
CA ILE A 159 0.01 -10.37 -5.35
C ILE A 159 -0.57 -11.44 -6.30
N CYS A 160 0.27 -12.28 -6.90
CA CYS A 160 -0.17 -13.26 -7.91
C CYS A 160 0.27 -14.70 -7.56
N PRO A 161 -0.25 -15.32 -6.48
CA PRO A 161 0.27 -16.59 -5.97
C PRO A 161 0.10 -17.74 -6.95
N ASP A 162 -0.92 -17.71 -7.80
CA ASP A 162 -1.17 -18.80 -8.74
C ASP A 162 -0.23 -18.76 -9.94
N ARG A 163 0.24 -17.58 -10.34
CA ARG A 163 1.35 -17.44 -11.29
C ARG A 163 2.62 -18.06 -10.71
N VAL A 164 2.91 -17.75 -9.45
CA VAL A 164 4.06 -18.31 -8.72
C VAL A 164 3.98 -19.84 -8.69
N LYS A 165 2.81 -20.41 -8.35
CA LYS A 165 2.60 -21.86 -8.35
C LYS A 165 2.80 -22.50 -9.73
N ARG A 166 2.30 -21.88 -10.81
CA ARG A 166 2.53 -22.37 -12.18
C ARG A 166 4.02 -22.39 -12.52
N HIS A 167 4.71 -21.28 -12.31
CA HIS A 167 6.16 -21.18 -12.57
C HIS A 167 6.96 -22.16 -11.72
N LEU A 168 6.57 -22.38 -10.47
CA LEU A 168 7.17 -23.40 -9.61
C LEU A 168 6.98 -24.83 -10.13
N ALA A 169 5.81 -25.16 -10.66
CA ALA A 169 5.58 -26.46 -11.27
C ALA A 169 6.50 -26.66 -12.49
N GLU A 170 6.66 -25.63 -13.32
CA GLU A 170 7.58 -25.67 -14.48
C GLU A 170 9.05 -25.74 -14.07
N LEU A 171 9.45 -25.05 -13.01
CA LEU A 171 10.82 -25.10 -12.47
C LEU A 171 11.14 -26.48 -11.90
N LYS A 172 10.18 -27.13 -11.22
CA LYS A 172 10.32 -28.51 -10.73
C LYS A 172 10.54 -29.52 -11.86
N ILE A 173 10.00 -29.26 -13.06
CA ILE A 173 10.24 -30.11 -14.25
C ILE A 173 11.66 -29.86 -14.81
N ARG A 174 12.12 -28.59 -14.82
CA ARG A 174 13.38 -28.20 -15.45
C ARG A 174 14.64 -28.50 -14.62
N TRP A 175 14.55 -28.56 -13.30
CA TRP A 175 15.71 -28.57 -12.40
C TRP A 175 15.79 -29.84 -11.53
N PRO A 176 16.99 -30.31 -11.12
CA PRO A 176 17.15 -31.48 -10.26
C PRO A 176 16.52 -31.30 -8.87
N GLU A 177 15.81 -32.33 -8.37
CA GLU A 177 14.96 -32.28 -7.16
C GLU A 177 15.61 -31.62 -5.92
N GLY A 178 16.90 -31.86 -5.69
CA GLY A 178 17.61 -31.39 -4.49
C GLY A 178 17.84 -29.88 -4.39
N GLN A 179 17.98 -29.17 -5.51
CA GLN A 179 18.14 -27.70 -5.51
C GLN A 179 16.78 -26.98 -5.53
N VAL A 180 15.77 -27.59 -6.16
CA VAL A 180 14.44 -26.98 -6.31
C VAL A 180 13.69 -26.96 -4.99
N ALA A 181 13.82 -27.97 -4.12
CA ALA A 181 13.04 -28.02 -2.89
C ALA A 181 13.24 -26.79 -1.99
N ARG A 182 14.50 -26.41 -1.70
CA ARG A 182 14.82 -25.24 -0.87
C ARG A 182 14.47 -23.92 -1.54
N LEU A 183 14.60 -23.85 -2.87
CA LEU A 183 14.23 -22.66 -3.63
C LEU A 183 12.71 -22.51 -3.70
N ALA A 184 11.98 -23.60 -3.92
CA ALA A 184 10.53 -23.63 -4.00
C ALA A 184 9.89 -23.22 -2.68
N GLU A 185 10.36 -23.73 -1.55
CA GLU A 185 9.85 -23.32 -0.23
C GLU A 185 10.02 -21.81 -0.01
N ARG A 186 11.21 -21.27 -0.35
CA ARG A 186 11.45 -19.82 -0.29
C ARG A 186 10.54 -19.06 -1.25
N ILE A 187 10.34 -19.54 -2.47
CA ILE A 187 9.47 -18.91 -3.46
C ILE A 187 8.02 -18.91 -2.97
N GLU A 188 7.49 -20.04 -2.48
CA GLU A 188 6.12 -20.13 -1.96
C GLU A 188 5.91 -19.18 -0.78
N SER A 189 6.89 -19.05 0.12
CA SER A 189 6.79 -18.15 1.29
C SER A 189 6.67 -16.66 0.91
N LEU A 190 7.18 -16.29 -0.26
CA LEU A 190 7.20 -14.92 -0.75
C LEU A 190 6.07 -14.65 -1.76
N ALA A 191 5.28 -15.67 -2.13
CA ALA A 191 4.20 -15.55 -3.12
C ALA A 191 3.07 -14.63 -2.68
N THR A 192 3.04 -14.30 -1.38
CA THR A 192 2.11 -13.37 -0.73
C THR A 192 2.58 -11.91 -0.80
N ARG A 193 3.76 -11.64 -1.38
CA ARG A 193 4.31 -10.29 -1.51
C ARG A 193 3.94 -9.67 -2.86
N ILE A 194 3.97 -8.34 -2.90
CA ILE A 194 3.81 -7.57 -4.13
C ILE A 194 5.01 -7.82 -5.04
N ALA A 195 4.75 -8.11 -6.31
CA ALA A 195 5.77 -8.46 -7.29
C ALA A 195 5.41 -7.86 -8.66
N TRP A 196 5.29 -6.53 -8.72
CA TRP A 196 4.90 -5.81 -9.93
C TRP A 196 5.95 -4.80 -10.35
N VAL A 197 6.28 -4.81 -11.64
CA VAL A 197 7.05 -3.76 -12.30
C VAL A 197 6.14 -3.14 -13.37
N PRO A 198 5.72 -1.88 -13.20
CA PRO A 198 4.90 -1.21 -14.20
C PRO A 198 5.69 -1.05 -15.51
N ALA A 199 5.05 -1.35 -16.64
CA ALA A 199 5.67 -1.21 -17.97
C ALA A 199 5.89 0.24 -18.39
N PHE A 200 5.13 1.17 -17.80
CA PHE A 200 5.18 2.59 -18.06
C PHE A 200 5.14 3.40 -16.75
N PRO A 201 5.76 4.59 -16.69
CA PRO A 201 5.53 5.51 -15.59
C PRO A 201 4.04 5.84 -15.51
N LEU A 202 3.46 5.66 -14.34
CA LEU A 202 2.02 5.75 -14.12
C LEU A 202 1.51 7.18 -14.36
N THR A 203 0.77 7.40 -15.46
CA THR A 203 0.09 8.68 -15.76
C THR A 203 -0.96 8.99 -14.69
N THR A 204 -1.15 10.26 -14.32
CA THR A 204 -1.84 10.69 -13.08
C THR A 204 -3.26 10.14 -12.85
N ASP A 205 -4.01 9.81 -13.90
CA ASP A 205 -5.45 9.49 -13.77
C ASP A 205 -5.83 8.04 -14.12
N GLY A 206 -4.91 7.27 -14.73
CA GLY A 206 -5.11 5.84 -14.98
C GLY A 206 -4.59 5.01 -13.80
N GLY A 207 -5.35 4.03 -13.32
CA GLY A 207 -4.83 3.04 -12.37
C GLY A 207 -5.28 3.21 -10.92
N ILE A 208 -6.50 3.73 -10.73
CA ILE A 208 -7.10 3.85 -9.41
C ILE A 208 -8.06 2.66 -9.18
N ALA A 209 -7.77 1.87 -8.16
CA ALA A 209 -8.67 0.87 -7.60
C ALA A 209 -9.68 1.52 -6.64
N ARG A 210 -10.92 1.06 -6.73
CA ARG A 210 -12.05 1.52 -5.91
C ARG A 210 -12.86 0.33 -5.40
N ALA A 211 -13.75 0.57 -4.44
CA ALA A 211 -14.50 -0.49 -3.76
C ALA A 211 -15.36 -1.30 -4.73
N GLU A 212 -15.99 -0.64 -5.70
CA GLU A 212 -16.82 -1.25 -6.75
C GLU A 212 -16.03 -2.16 -7.71
N MET A 213 -14.70 -2.09 -7.70
CA MET A 213 -13.83 -2.93 -8.54
C MET A 213 -13.35 -4.17 -7.79
N LEU A 214 -13.51 -4.21 -6.46
CA LEU A 214 -13.08 -5.34 -5.66
C LEU A 214 -13.99 -6.55 -5.89
N ARG A 215 -13.38 -7.72 -5.93
CA ARG A 215 -14.03 -9.00 -6.17
C ARG A 215 -13.61 -10.05 -5.17
N VAL A 216 -14.49 -11.02 -4.98
CA VAL A 216 -14.23 -12.27 -4.27
C VAL A 216 -14.25 -13.40 -5.29
N ASN A 217 -13.33 -14.36 -5.18
CA ASN A 217 -13.39 -15.57 -5.99
C ASN A 217 -14.60 -16.41 -5.53
N SER A 218 -15.45 -16.85 -6.46
CA SER A 218 -16.61 -17.68 -6.13
C SER A 218 -16.23 -18.96 -5.39
N ASP A 219 -15.05 -19.51 -5.68
CA ASP A 219 -14.56 -20.75 -5.08
C ASP A 219 -14.21 -20.58 -3.58
N ASP A 220 -13.97 -19.33 -3.14
CA ASP A 220 -13.68 -19.02 -1.74
C ASP A 220 -14.96 -18.91 -0.88
N MET A 221 -16.14 -18.79 -1.51
CA MET A 221 -17.42 -18.55 -0.83
C MET A 221 -17.83 -19.63 0.18
N PRO A 222 -17.72 -20.95 -0.11
CA PRO A 222 -18.06 -21.99 0.86
C PRO A 222 -17.19 -21.90 2.13
N SER A 223 -15.90 -21.64 1.97
CA SER A 223 -14.97 -21.49 3.08
C SER A 223 -15.29 -20.27 3.94
N LEU A 224 -15.66 -19.16 3.30
CA LEU A 224 -16.05 -17.94 4.01
C LEU A 224 -17.33 -18.13 4.82
N ARG A 225 -18.32 -18.84 4.27
CA ARG A 225 -19.56 -19.16 4.99
C ARG A 225 -19.29 -19.88 6.31
N VAL A 226 -18.47 -20.93 6.28
CA VAL A 226 -18.06 -21.66 7.49
C VAL A 226 -17.35 -20.75 8.50
N GLN A 227 -16.43 -19.90 8.04
CA GLN A 227 -15.72 -18.97 8.94
C GLN A 227 -16.67 -17.98 9.63
N PHE A 228 -17.68 -17.50 8.91
CA PHE A 228 -18.65 -16.57 9.47
C PHE A 228 -19.62 -17.27 10.44
N GLU A 229 -20.04 -18.49 10.15
CA GLU A 229 -20.87 -19.31 11.05
C GLU A 229 -20.13 -19.62 12.37
N GLN A 230 -18.85 -19.99 12.28
CA GLN A 230 -18.02 -20.24 13.47
C GLN A 230 -17.82 -19.00 14.34
N SER A 231 -17.76 -17.80 13.75
CA SER A 231 -17.63 -16.55 14.50
C SER A 231 -18.89 -16.16 15.28
N VAL A 232 -20.07 -16.53 14.79
CA VAL A 232 -21.35 -16.33 15.49
C VAL A 232 -21.44 -17.29 16.68
N ASN A 233 -21.15 -18.57 16.46
CA ASN A 233 -21.20 -19.59 17.52
C ASN A 233 -20.16 -19.36 18.64
N ALA A 234 -18.99 -18.81 18.29
CA ALA A 234 -17.97 -18.45 19.27
C ALA A 234 -18.40 -17.26 20.17
N SER A 235 -19.24 -16.35 19.65
CA SER A 235 -19.77 -15.22 20.41
C SER A 235 -20.94 -15.64 21.32
N GLU A 236 -21.68 -16.70 20.97
CA GLU A 236 -22.79 -17.22 21.78
C GLU A 236 -22.33 -18.09 22.96
N MET A 237 -21.14 -18.70 22.91
CA MET A 237 -20.59 -19.50 24.03
C MET A 237 -19.90 -18.66 25.12
N THR A 238 -19.56 -17.40 24.86
CA THR A 238 -19.20 -16.43 25.89
C THR A 238 -20.45 -15.72 26.39
N GLY A 239 -21.24 -16.43 27.19
CA GLY A 239 -22.45 -15.89 27.77
C GLY A 239 -22.18 -14.66 28.66
N GLU A 240 -22.60 -13.49 28.19
CA GLU A 240 -23.04 -12.41 29.06
C GLU A 240 -24.57 -12.40 29.06
N LYS A 241 -25.15 -12.97 30.13
CA LYS A 241 -26.53 -12.68 30.51
C LYS A 241 -26.61 -11.18 30.83
N GLY A 242 -27.28 -10.42 29.98
CA GLY A 242 -27.54 -9.01 30.21
C GLY A 242 -28.76 -8.54 29.44
N LEU A 243 -29.94 -8.91 29.97
CA LEU A 243 -31.25 -8.26 29.84
C LEU A 243 -31.46 -7.29 28.67
N GLY A 244 -32.47 -7.59 27.86
CA GLY A 244 -33.10 -6.60 27.00
C GLY A 244 -33.47 -5.36 27.82
N MET A 245 -32.96 -4.21 27.38
CA MET A 245 -33.42 -2.93 27.89
C MET A 245 -33.17 -1.90 26.79
N GLN A 246 -34.26 -1.45 26.17
CA GLN A 246 -34.31 -0.12 25.59
C GLN A 246 -33.91 0.85 26.70
N VAL A 247 -32.71 1.42 26.61
CA VAL A 247 -32.35 2.56 27.45
C VAL A 247 -31.90 3.68 26.52
N SER A 248 -32.81 4.62 26.34
CA SER A 248 -32.48 6.01 26.05
C SER A 248 -31.59 6.54 27.17
N VAL A 249 -30.26 6.48 26.98
CA VAL A 249 -29.29 7.10 27.90
C VAL A 249 -28.69 8.34 27.24
N GLY A 250 -28.71 9.43 28.01
CA GLY A 250 -28.27 10.78 27.65
C GLY A 250 -26.76 10.91 27.35
N PRO A 251 -26.29 12.14 27.05
CA PRO A 251 -25.10 12.38 26.24
C PRO A 251 -23.74 12.23 26.94
N ASP A 252 -23.71 12.00 28.25
CA ASP A 252 -22.52 12.24 29.06
C ASP A 252 -22.06 10.98 29.83
N ASP A 253 -22.07 9.80 29.17
CA ASP A 253 -21.56 8.59 29.81
C ASP A 253 -20.03 8.44 29.59
N PRO A 254 -19.20 8.73 30.62
CA PRO A 254 -17.75 8.63 30.54
C PRO A 254 -17.27 7.18 30.28
N SER A 255 -18.14 6.18 30.45
CA SER A 255 -17.84 4.76 30.25
C SER A 255 -17.40 4.44 28.82
N LYS A 256 -17.89 5.18 27.82
CA LYS A 256 -17.51 4.98 26.40
C LYS A 256 -16.06 5.38 26.09
N LEU A 257 -15.46 6.21 26.93
CA LEU A 257 -14.11 6.72 26.75
C LEU A 257 -13.02 5.85 27.39
N ILE A 258 -13.40 4.89 28.25
CA ILE A 258 -12.46 4.03 29.02
C ILE A 258 -11.60 3.15 28.11
N LYS A 259 -12.11 2.78 26.92
CA LYS A 259 -11.38 1.93 25.96
C LYS A 259 -10.25 2.64 25.19
N TYR A 260 -10.07 3.95 25.38
CA TYR A 260 -9.03 4.73 24.71
C TYR A 260 -7.89 5.04 25.69
N GLY A 261 -6.65 4.96 25.22
CA GLY A 261 -5.51 5.50 25.96
C GLY A 261 -5.69 6.99 26.27
N GLU A 262 -5.13 7.47 27.38
CA GLU A 262 -5.38 8.80 27.95
C GLU A 262 -5.23 9.95 26.93
N ARG A 263 -4.25 9.83 26.03
CA ARG A 263 -4.01 10.80 24.95
C ARG A 263 -5.21 10.93 24.00
N ARG A 264 -5.76 9.80 23.53
CA ARG A 264 -6.88 9.79 22.58
C ARG A 264 -8.17 10.26 23.24
N ARG A 265 -8.37 9.92 24.53
CA ARG A 265 -9.48 10.43 25.32
C ARG A 265 -9.50 11.95 25.38
N LYS A 266 -8.36 12.56 25.75
CA LYS A 266 -8.20 14.03 25.82
C LYS A 266 -8.42 14.72 24.47
N GLN A 267 -8.12 14.05 23.35
CA GLN A 267 -8.40 14.56 22.00
C GLN A 267 -9.90 14.52 21.67
N ILE A 268 -10.60 13.44 22.01
CA ILE A 268 -12.05 13.32 21.80
C ILE A 268 -12.81 14.34 22.66
N GLU A 269 -12.44 14.49 23.93
CA GLU A 269 -12.98 15.52 24.83
C GLU A 269 -12.78 16.94 24.26
N ALA A 270 -11.60 17.22 23.68
CA ALA A 270 -11.32 18.50 23.03
C ALA A 270 -12.19 18.74 21.78
N ILE A 271 -12.48 17.71 20.99
CA ILE A 271 -13.38 17.79 19.83
C ILE A 271 -14.81 18.12 20.28
N GLN A 272 -15.31 17.46 21.33
CA GLN A 272 -16.63 17.74 21.89
C GLN A 272 -16.72 19.15 22.49
N ALA A 273 -15.68 19.59 23.21
CA ALA A 273 -15.57 20.94 23.72
C ALA A 273 -15.56 21.98 22.58
N GLY A 274 -14.83 21.71 21.50
CA GLY A 274 -14.79 22.57 20.32
C GLY A 274 -16.12 22.67 19.61
N ALA A 275 -16.85 21.55 19.45
CA ALA A 275 -18.20 21.56 18.90
C ALA A 275 -19.15 22.42 19.74
N LYS A 276 -19.13 22.25 21.07
CA LYS A 276 -19.94 23.04 22.01
C LYS A 276 -19.58 24.53 21.97
N ALA A 277 -18.29 24.87 21.95
CA ALA A 277 -17.81 26.26 21.90
C ALA A 277 -18.21 26.97 20.60
N LEU A 278 -18.31 26.23 19.50
CA LEU A 278 -18.74 26.74 18.20
C LEU A 278 -20.26 26.71 18.00
N GLY A 279 -21.04 26.30 19.01
CA GLY A 279 -22.50 26.17 18.91
C GLY A 279 -22.96 25.06 17.95
N ILE A 280 -22.08 24.11 17.64
CA ILE A 280 -22.35 22.98 16.75
C ILE A 280 -22.79 21.79 17.61
N ASP A 281 -23.99 21.29 17.37
CA ASP A 281 -24.46 20.05 17.98
C ASP A 281 -23.54 18.89 17.55
N PRO A 282 -22.85 18.21 18.49
CA PRO A 282 -21.98 17.07 18.19
C PRO A 282 -22.70 15.96 17.39
N ARG A 283 -24.03 15.87 17.47
CA ARG A 283 -24.85 14.87 16.76
C ARG A 283 -25.40 15.35 15.40
N LYS A 284 -25.11 16.58 14.98
CA LYS A 284 -25.57 17.15 13.71
C LYS A 284 -24.45 17.87 12.98
N ILE A 285 -23.30 17.22 12.87
CA ILE A 285 -22.14 17.79 12.20
C ILE A 285 -22.30 17.61 10.69
N SER A 286 -22.45 18.70 9.94
CA SER A 286 -22.46 18.69 8.47
C SER A 286 -21.03 18.72 7.92
N VAL A 287 -20.70 17.77 7.04
CA VAL A 287 -19.32 17.57 6.52
C VAL A 287 -19.23 17.80 5.00
N GLY A 288 -20.36 17.96 4.31
CA GLY A 288 -20.44 18.04 2.85
C GLY A 288 -20.08 19.38 2.19
N GLN A 289 -19.43 20.33 2.89
CA GLN A 289 -18.95 21.57 2.27
C GLN A 289 -17.51 21.90 2.70
N PRO A 290 -16.71 22.62 1.88
CA PRO A 290 -15.33 22.98 2.20
C PRO A 290 -15.18 23.76 3.53
N GLU A 291 -16.23 24.51 3.91
CA GLU A 291 -16.36 25.22 5.21
C GLU A 291 -17.20 24.45 6.24
N GLY A 292 -17.32 23.13 6.08
CA GLY A 292 -18.14 22.26 6.92
C GLY A 292 -17.78 22.32 8.40
N HIS A 293 -18.72 21.95 9.26
CA HIS A 293 -18.58 21.96 10.72
C HIS A 293 -17.32 21.22 11.20
N LYS A 294 -16.91 20.14 10.52
CA LYS A 294 -15.66 19.42 10.81
C LYS A 294 -14.43 20.32 10.72
N ASN A 295 -14.32 21.14 9.67
CA ASN A 295 -13.14 21.98 9.48
C ASN A 295 -13.08 23.13 10.51
N LYS A 296 -14.24 23.69 10.88
CA LYS A 296 -14.34 24.70 11.95
C LYS A 296 -13.91 24.14 13.30
N ILE A 297 -14.38 22.94 13.65
CA ILE A 297 -13.98 22.24 14.88
C ILE A 297 -12.49 21.90 14.84
N ARG A 298 -11.94 21.49 13.69
CA ARG A 298 -10.51 21.23 13.49
C ARG A 298 -9.67 22.46 13.78
N LEU A 299 -9.99 23.59 13.15
CA LEU A 299 -9.27 24.85 13.35
C LEU A 299 -9.32 25.29 14.80
N TRP A 300 -10.49 25.20 15.45
CA TRP A 300 -10.63 25.52 16.86
C TRP A 300 -9.78 24.61 17.76
N CYS A 301 -9.76 23.30 17.50
CA CYS A 301 -8.97 22.35 18.26
C CYS A 301 -7.47 22.62 18.13
N LYS A 302 -6.98 22.98 16.94
CA LYS A 302 -5.58 23.35 16.74
C LYS A 302 -5.20 24.65 17.43
N ALA A 303 -6.11 25.64 17.44
CA ALA A 303 -5.88 26.92 18.10
C ALA A 303 -5.83 26.82 19.63
N ASN A 304 -6.65 25.93 20.23
CA ASN A 304 -6.81 25.86 21.69
C ASN A 304 -6.11 24.66 22.35
N HIS A 305 -5.78 23.63 21.58
CA HIS A 305 -5.21 22.37 22.08
C HIS A 305 -4.05 21.89 21.21
N LEU A 306 -3.10 22.80 20.90
CA LEU A 306 -1.92 22.49 20.11
C LEU A 306 -1.08 21.36 20.73
N ASP A 307 -1.05 21.28 22.07
CA ASP A 307 -0.40 20.22 22.85
C ASP A 307 -1.00 18.83 22.55
N ARG A 308 -2.28 18.75 22.20
CA ARG A 308 -3.00 17.49 21.96
C ARG A 308 -2.97 17.05 20.51
N PHE A 309 -2.97 18.00 19.57
CA PHE A 309 -3.10 17.73 18.13
C PHE A 309 -1.82 17.97 17.32
N GLY A 310 -0.86 18.74 17.84
CA GLY A 310 0.38 19.05 17.13
C GLY A 310 0.17 19.83 15.82
N ALA A 311 1.21 19.89 14.98
CA ALA A 311 1.16 20.61 13.71
C ALA A 311 0.44 19.83 12.58
N GLY A 312 0.39 18.49 12.67
CA GLY A 312 -0.21 17.61 11.65
C GLY A 312 -1.74 17.51 11.71
N ASP A 313 -2.36 16.91 10.70
CA ASP A 313 -3.81 16.65 10.65
C ASP A 313 -4.21 15.25 11.17
N ASP A 314 -3.29 14.28 11.10
CA ASP A 314 -3.53 12.88 11.50
C ASP A 314 -4.09 12.73 12.93
N PRO A 315 -3.59 13.44 13.96
CA PRO A 315 -4.09 13.25 15.32
C PRO A 315 -5.55 13.69 15.50
N PHE A 316 -5.98 14.69 14.71
CA PHE A 316 -7.37 15.15 14.71
C PHE A 316 -8.27 14.16 13.97
N ASP A 317 -7.87 13.74 12.77
CA ASP A 317 -8.70 12.85 11.96
C ASP A 317 -8.86 11.46 12.61
N GLU A 318 -7.84 10.94 13.27
CA GLU A 318 -7.94 9.68 14.03
C GLU A 318 -8.87 9.80 15.26
N ALA A 319 -8.79 10.92 16.00
CA ALA A 319 -9.68 11.18 17.13
C ALA A 319 -11.13 11.41 16.68
N TRP A 320 -11.31 12.07 15.53
CA TRP A 320 -12.59 12.27 14.88
C TRP A 320 -13.26 10.94 14.49
N ILE A 321 -12.51 10.07 13.80
CA ILE A 321 -12.99 8.72 13.43
C ILE A 321 -13.39 7.95 14.68
N SER A 322 -12.56 8.00 15.72
CA SER A 322 -12.82 7.33 17.00
C SER A 322 -14.11 7.82 17.66
N ALA A 323 -14.29 9.15 17.74
CA ALA A 323 -15.49 9.75 18.29
C ALA A 323 -16.75 9.44 17.46
N SER A 324 -16.62 9.39 16.14
CA SER A 324 -17.73 9.11 15.23
C SER A 324 -18.19 7.66 15.32
N ARG A 325 -17.24 6.71 15.37
CA ARG A 325 -17.53 5.28 15.51
C ARG A 325 -18.32 4.97 16.78
N ASP A 326 -18.07 5.72 17.84
CA ASP A 326 -18.69 5.52 19.15
C ASP A 326 -19.99 6.32 19.35
N GLY A 327 -20.43 7.04 18.32
CA GLY A 327 -21.61 7.91 18.37
C GLY A 327 -21.46 9.10 19.33
N LEU A 328 -20.23 9.46 19.69
CA LEU A 328 -19.92 10.67 20.47
C LEU A 328 -20.04 11.93 19.62
N ILE A 329 -19.82 11.77 18.31
CA ILE A 329 -20.19 12.74 17.28
C ILE A 329 -20.97 12.01 16.18
N THR A 330 -21.91 12.68 15.53
CA THR A 330 -22.69 12.12 14.42
C THR A 330 -22.57 13.05 13.21
N VAL A 331 -22.09 12.47 12.11
CA VAL A 331 -21.90 13.16 10.84
C VAL A 331 -23.15 13.01 10.00
N VAL A 332 -23.75 14.14 9.61
CA VAL A 332 -24.92 14.17 8.72
C VAL A 332 -24.46 14.62 7.33
N ASN A 333 -24.44 13.70 6.37
CA ASN A 333 -24.20 14.02 4.97
C ASN A 333 -25.46 14.67 4.38
N LYS A 334 -25.48 16.00 4.27
CA LYS A 334 -26.56 16.77 3.63
C LYS A 334 -26.38 16.98 2.12
N GLY A 335 -25.44 16.29 1.47
CA GLY A 335 -25.19 16.43 0.04
C GLY A 335 -25.17 15.08 -0.68
N ASN A 336 -25.93 15.00 -1.79
CA ASN A 336 -25.86 13.98 -2.85
C ASN A 336 -26.76 12.73 -2.78
N PHE A 337 -27.98 12.87 -2.29
CA PHE A 337 -29.09 12.05 -2.80
C PHE A 337 -30.20 12.96 -3.34
N LYS A 338 -30.02 13.48 -4.56
CA LYS A 338 -31.15 13.84 -5.42
C LYS A 338 -31.31 12.70 -6.43
N ARG A 339 -32.36 11.91 -6.16
CA ARG A 339 -33.04 10.83 -6.89
C ARG A 339 -32.35 10.26 -8.13
#